data_AF-A0A2V6YFM3-F1
#
_entry.id   AF-A0A2V6YFM3-F1
#
_cell.length_a   1.000
_cell.length_b   1.000
_cell.length_c   1.000
_cell.angle_alpha   90.00
_cell.angle_beta   90.00
_cell.angle_gamma   90.00
#
_symmetry.space_group_name_H-M   'P 1'
#
loop_
_entity.id
_entity.type
_entity.pdbx_description
1 polymer ?
#
loop_
_entity_poly.entity_id
_entity_poly.type
_entity_poly.pdbx_seq_one_letter_code
_entity_poly.pdbx_strand_id
1 'polypeptide(L)'
;MRSMSRQGFWNPWWTLTWIAAALTIAVAVLEYLGAFGDLGVVLTIAGLMLTMLFGPTASTRSSVAGVRADVIPALERIEHLLMERLPPR
;
A
#
# COMPACT_ATOMS: atom_id res chain seq x y z
N MET A 1 16.45 4.51 27.74
CA MET A 1 15.93 5.36 26.65
C MET A 1 15.46 4.44 25.51
N ARG A 2 14.14 4.26 25.34
CA ARG A 2 13.57 3.50 24.22
C ARG A 2 13.54 4.41 23.00
N SER A 3 14.28 4.07 21.95
CA SER A 3 14.10 4.64 20.62
C SER A 3 12.72 4.21 20.09
N MET A 4 11.68 4.96 20.43
CA MET A 4 10.40 4.94 19.72
C MET A 4 10.58 5.63 18.37
N SER A 5 11.31 5.00 17.47
CA SER A 5 11.16 5.24 16.03
C SER A 5 10.54 3.98 15.44
N ARG A 6 9.26 3.73 15.77
CA ARG A 6 8.38 3.09 14.80
C ARG A 6 8.22 4.10 13.66
N GLN A 7 9.26 4.26 12.84
CA GLN A 7 9.07 4.75 11.48
C GLN A 7 8.21 3.67 10.83
N GLY A 8 6.89 3.81 10.95
CA GLY A 8 5.95 3.05 10.16
C GLY A 8 6.42 3.25 8.73
N PHE A 9 6.86 2.18 8.09
CA PHE A 9 7.45 2.21 6.76
C PHE A 9 6.38 2.80 5.83
N TRP A 10 6.44 4.11 5.59
CA TRP A 10 5.40 4.80 4.86
C TRP A 10 5.45 4.29 3.43
N ASN A 11 4.34 3.73 2.97
CA ASN A 11 4.28 3.13 1.66
C ASN A 11 3.95 4.23 0.63
N PRO A 12 4.90 4.67 -0.22
CA PRO A 12 4.68 5.77 -1.16
C PRO A 12 3.61 5.46 -2.22
N TRP A 13 3.30 4.17 -2.43
CA TRP A 13 2.22 3.75 -3.32
C TRP A 13 0.84 4.18 -2.81
N TRP A 14 0.66 4.31 -1.49
CA TRP A 14 -0.56 4.89 -0.93
C TRP A 14 -0.70 6.36 -1.30
N THR A 15 0.39 7.13 -1.22
CA THR A 15 0.38 8.54 -1.63
C THR A 15 0.04 8.68 -3.12
N LEU A 16 0.63 7.86 -3.98
CA LEU A 16 0.31 7.84 -5.41
C LEU A 16 -1.16 7.49 -5.69
N THR A 17 -1.71 6.52 -4.95
CA THR A 17 -3.13 6.14 -5.07
C THR A 17 -4.04 7.29 -4.70
N TRP A 18 -3.76 7.99 -3.59
CA TRP A 18 -4.53 9.17 -3.16
C TRP A 18 -4.44 10.32 -4.15
N ILE A 19 -3.25 10.61 -4.68
CA ILE A 19 -3.05 11.66 -5.69
C ILE A 19 -3.85 11.31 -6.96
N ALA A 20 -3.73 10.08 -7.46
CA ALA A 20 -4.45 9.62 -8.63
C ALA A 20 -5.97 9.71 -8.43
N ALA A 21 -6.47 9.26 -7.27
CA ALA A 21 -7.89 9.34 -6.95
C ALA A 21 -8.39 10.80 -6.87
N ALA A 22 -7.65 11.68 -6.19
CA ALA A 22 -8.01 13.08 -6.07
C ALA A 22 -8.04 13.80 -7.44
N LEU A 23 -7.02 13.56 -8.28
CA LEU A 23 -6.99 14.09 -9.65
C LEU A 23 -8.15 13.56 -10.49
N THR A 24 -8.45 12.27 -10.38
CA THR A 24 -9.57 11.65 -11.11
C THR A 24 -10.90 12.28 -10.72
N ILE A 25 -11.12 12.49 -9.42
CA ILE A 25 -12.32 13.16 -8.91
C ILE A 25 -12.40 14.60 -9.43
N ALA A 26 -11.30 15.35 -9.37
CA ALA A 26 -11.27 16.72 -9.87
C ALA A 26 -11.61 16.80 -11.37
N VAL A 27 -11.02 15.93 -12.18
CA VAL A 27 -11.33 15.82 -13.61
C VAL A 27 -12.80 15.46 -13.83
N ALA A 28 -13.32 14.46 -13.10
CA ALA A 28 -14.71 14.04 -13.23
C ALA A 28 -15.69 15.17 -12.87
N VAL A 29 -15.39 15.98 -11.85
CA VAL A 29 -16.19 17.16 -11.48
C VAL A 29 -16.12 18.23 -12.57
N LEU A 30 -14.94 18.52 -13.12
CA LEU A 30 -14.80 19.49 -14.20
C LEU A 30 -15.52 19.04 -15.47
N GLU A 31 -15.49 17.74 -15.76
CA GLU A 31 -16.24 17.15 -16.87
C GLU A 31 -17.74 17.23 -16.66
N TYR A 32 -18.22 16.95 -15.45
CA TYR A 32 -19.63 17.13 -15.08
C TYR A 32 -20.11 18.58 -15.27
N LEU A 33 -19.22 19.57 -15.06
CA LEU A 33 -19.48 20.98 -15.32
C LEU A 33 -19.38 21.37 -16.81
N GLY A 34 -19.05 20.42 -17.69
CA GLY A 34 -18.94 20.62 -19.13
C GLY A 34 -17.66 21.32 -19.58
N ALA A 35 -16.59 21.30 -18.77
CA ALA A 35 -15.37 22.05 -19.05
C ALA A 35 -14.48 21.42 -20.15
N PHE A 36 -14.52 20.10 -20.35
CA PHE A 36 -13.58 19.37 -21.23
C PHE A 36 -14.23 18.53 -22.34
N GLY A 37 -15.47 18.07 -22.16
CA GLY A 37 -16.16 17.21 -23.12
C GLY A 37 -15.47 15.85 -23.24
N ASP A 38 -15.29 15.33 -24.46
CA ASP A 38 -14.69 14.01 -24.69
C ASP A 38 -13.32 13.82 -24.01
N LEU A 39 -12.55 14.89 -23.85
CA LEU A 39 -11.23 14.85 -23.21
C LEU A 39 -11.34 14.57 -21.69
N GLY A 40 -12.39 15.05 -21.04
CA GLY A 40 -12.63 14.81 -19.61
C GLY A 40 -12.98 13.35 -19.34
N VAL A 41 -13.80 12.74 -20.19
CA VAL A 41 -14.16 11.31 -20.09
C VAL A 41 -12.91 10.42 -20.20
N VAL A 42 -12.04 10.67 -21.18
CA VAL A 42 -10.80 9.92 -21.36
C VAL A 42 -9.87 10.06 -20.15
N LEU A 43 -9.72 11.27 -19.62
CA LEU A 43 -8.88 11.53 -18.44
C LEU A 43 -9.46 10.87 -17.18
N THR A 44 -10.78 10.84 -17.00
CA THR A 44 -11.41 10.14 -15.88
C THR A 44 -11.15 8.63 -15.96
N ILE A 45 -11.31 8.01 -17.13
CA ILE A 45 -11.04 6.57 -17.32
C ILE A 45 -9.56 6.25 -17.05
N ALA A 46 -8.64 7.06 -17.58
CA ALA A 46 -7.21 6.88 -17.35
C ALA A 46 -6.86 7.01 -15.85
N GLY A 47 -7.45 7.99 -15.16
CA GLY A 47 -7.31 8.19 -13.73
C GLY A 47 -7.80 7.00 -12.90
N LEU A 48 -8.97 6.45 -13.25
CA LEU A 48 -9.50 5.24 -12.63
C LEU A 48 -8.56 4.04 -12.82
N MET A 49 -8.01 3.85 -14.03
CA MET A 49 -7.03 2.78 -14.29
C MET A 49 -5.76 2.94 -13.44
N LEU A 50 -5.25 4.16 -13.31
CA LEU A 50 -4.10 4.47 -12.45
C LEU A 50 -4.39 4.16 -10.97
N THR A 51 -5.57 4.51 -10.48
CA THR A 51 -6.00 4.15 -9.11
C THR A 51 -6.09 2.63 -8.94
N MET A 52 -6.62 1.91 -9.93
CA MET A 52 -6.70 0.44 -9.94
C MET A 52 -5.32 -0.23 -10.03
N LEU A 53 -4.30 0.44 -10.57
CA LEU A 53 -2.92 -0.07 -10.59
C LEU A 53 -2.20 0.18 -9.25
N PHE A 54 -2.31 1.39 -8.72
CA PHE A 54 -1.57 1.78 -7.51
C PHE A 54 -2.18 1.22 -6.23
N GLY A 55 -3.51 1.13 -6.12
CA GLY A 55 -4.18 0.64 -4.92
C GLY A 55 -3.77 -0.79 -4.55
N PRO A 56 -3.95 -1.79 -5.43
CA PRO A 56 -3.54 -3.17 -5.17
C PRO A 56 -2.03 -3.33 -4.96
N THR A 57 -1.22 -2.54 -5.68
CA THR A 57 0.23 -2.52 -5.50
C THR A 57 0.60 -2.01 -4.11
N ALA A 58 -0.06 -0.96 -3.63
CA ALA A 58 0.10 -0.43 -2.28
C ALA A 58 -0.30 -1.48 -1.24
N SER A 59 -1.48 -2.09 -1.39
CA SER A 59 -1.94 -3.15 -0.48
C SER A 59 -0.96 -4.31 -0.40
N THR A 60 -0.49 -4.82 -1.55
CA THR A 60 0.47 -5.93 -1.60
C THR A 60 1.78 -5.60 -0.90
N ARG A 61 2.35 -4.42 -1.16
CA ARG A 61 3.59 -3.96 -0.51
C ARG A 61 3.42 -3.80 1.00
N SER A 62 2.27 -3.29 1.44
CA SER A 62 1.94 -3.17 2.86
C SER A 62 1.77 -4.54 3.52
N SER A 63 1.10 -5.50 2.88
CA SER A 63 0.94 -6.87 3.40
C SER A 63 2.29 -7.58 3.52
N VAL A 64 3.15 -7.49 2.50
CA VAL A 64 4.50 -8.08 2.56
C VAL A 64 5.34 -7.46 3.67
N ALA A 65 5.25 -6.13 3.85
CA ALA A 65 5.93 -5.45 4.94
C ALA A 65 5.44 -5.94 6.30
N GLY A 66 4.13 -6.12 6.49
CA GLY A 66 3.55 -6.69 7.71
C GLY A 66 4.02 -8.12 7.97
N VAL A 67 4.03 -8.98 6.96
CA VAL A 67 4.53 -10.36 7.08
C VAL A 67 5.99 -10.38 7.50
N ARG A 68 6.84 -9.54 6.89
CA ARG A 68 8.26 -9.46 7.27
C ARG A 68 8.47 -8.92 8.69
N ALA A 69 7.64 -7.99 9.14
CA ALA A 69 7.76 -7.38 10.44
C ALA A 69 7.26 -8.28 11.59
N ASP A 70 6.17 -9.02 11.36
CA ASP A 70 5.47 -9.72 12.45
C ASP A 70 5.61 -11.25 12.37
N VAL A 71 5.56 -11.83 11.17
CA VAL A 71 5.51 -13.29 10.98
C VAL A 71 6.90 -13.91 11.03
N ILE A 72 7.88 -13.31 10.35
CA ILE A 72 9.26 -13.83 10.33
C ILE A 72 9.86 -13.87 11.74
N PRO A 73 9.80 -12.80 12.56
CA PRO A 73 10.37 -12.84 13.91
C PRO A 73 9.63 -13.79 14.85
N ALA A 74 8.32 -13.98 14.65
CA ALA A 74 7.55 -14.96 15.41
C ALA A 74 7.98 -16.40 15.07
N LEU A 75 8.20 -16.71 13.79
CA LEU A 75 8.72 -18.00 13.34
C LEU A 75 10.13 -18.25 13.88
N GLU A 76 11.04 -17.28 13.80
CA GLU A 76 12.39 -17.38 14.35
C GLU A 76 12.36 -17.66 15.87
N ARG A 77 11.45 -16.98 16.60
CA ARG A 77 11.28 -17.24 18.03
C ARG A 77 10.78 -18.66 18.31
N ILE A 78 9.83 -19.16 17.53
CA ILE A 78 9.30 -20.52 17.69
C ILE A 78 10.40 -21.54 17.38
N GLU A 79 11.16 -21.37 16.30
CA GLU A 79 12.29 -22.23 15.92
C GLU A 79 13.34 -22.28 17.02
N HIS A 80 13.73 -21.12 17.56
CA HIS A 80 14.70 -21.04 18.64
C HIS A 80 14.24 -21.80 19.89
N LEU A 81 12.99 -21.61 20.30
CA LEU A 81 12.41 -22.32 21.44
C LEU A 81 12.32 -23.83 21.21
N LEU A 82 12.04 -24.26 19.97
CA LEU A 82 12.02 -25.67 19.61
C LEU A 82 13.42 -26.27 19.72
N MET A 83 14.43 -25.59 19.18
CA MET A 83 15.84 -26.00 19.22
C MET A 83 16.39 -26.08 20.66
N GLU A 84 16.00 -25.16 21.53
CA GLU A 84 16.40 -25.15 22.95
C GLU A 84 15.74 -26.28 23.76
N ARG A 85 14.51 -26.68 23.38
CA ARG A 85 13.72 -27.69 24.11
C ARG A 85 13.90 -29.11 23.59
N LEU A 86 14.52 -29.31 22.43
CA LEU A 86 14.78 -30.64 21.89
C LEU A 86 16.04 -31.24 22.54
N PRO A 87 15.97 -32.45 23.12
CA PRO A 87 17.15 -33.12 23.65
C PRO A 87 18.14 -33.42 22.52
N PRO A 88 19.47 -33.31 22.77
CA PRO A 88 20.47 -33.69 21.78
C PRO A 88 20.30 -35.18 21.45
N ARG A 89 20.21 -35.48 20.15
CA ARG A 89 20.30 -36.87 19.66
C ARG A 89 21.73 -37.35 19.68
#